data_AF-A0A2P7QNF1-F1
#
_entry.id   AF-A0A2P7QNF1-F1
#
_cell.length_a   1.000
_cell.length_b   1.000
_cell.length_c   1.000
_cell.angle_alpha   90.00
_cell.angle_beta   90.00
_cell.angle_gamma   90.00
#
_symmetry.space_group_name_H-M   'P 1'
#
loop_
_entity.id
_entity.type
_entity.pdbx_description
1 polymer ?
#
loop_
_entity_poly.entity_id
_entity_poly.type
_entity_poly.pdbx_seq_one_letter_code
_entity_poly.pdbx_strand_id
1 'polypeptide(L)'
;MQQPVSSPSDRPARLWRPKRVLVTRSARSWEHGRAMADRAHALGLEVVDLPSDRLMLDRWSDPRRAYAEAKQTLAIVNAPPSKRRLQPIAPSADWRVDLAEGCPAHCSYCYLAGSLKGPPVTRAYANLPEIFAALPEYLGKGLVTSRSRQRFSEGTTYEASCYTDPLAIEHLTGSLSALVAFFGTWDVEAQLRFTTKFSAVEPLLSIAHGGRTRVRASLNPPVFARHEGGTSPVADRIAALRRLAEAGYKIGLTIAPIIAASGWQEAYGTLIDRIGEALRGMPVDLTVELITHRYTAGSREVLTSWYPGSDLDMSDGNRVEKRTKFGGVKYVYDAQIMGELRRFFQTRIESVLPTARILYFT
;
A
#
# COMPACT_ATOMS: atom_id res chain seq x y z
N MET A 1 -40.05 6.26 -18.17
CA MET A 1 -38.75 5.76 -18.68
C MET A 1 -37.68 6.12 -17.65
N GLN A 2 -37.41 5.24 -16.69
CA GLN A 2 -36.34 5.45 -15.71
C GLN A 2 -35.02 5.13 -16.38
N GLN A 3 -34.08 6.08 -16.38
CA GLN A 3 -32.73 5.85 -16.87
C GLN A 3 -32.05 4.79 -16.00
N PRO A 4 -31.30 3.84 -16.59
CA PRO A 4 -30.58 2.84 -15.81
C PRO A 4 -29.51 3.55 -14.98
N VAL A 5 -29.54 3.33 -13.67
CA VAL A 5 -28.46 3.74 -12.76
C VAL A 5 -27.24 2.92 -13.15
N SER A 6 -26.23 3.59 -13.71
CA SER A 6 -24.93 2.98 -14.05
C SER A 6 -24.39 2.19 -12.86
N SER A 7 -23.97 0.94 -13.09
CA SER A 7 -23.25 0.17 -12.08
C SER A 7 -22.03 0.96 -11.60
N PRO A 8 -21.66 0.90 -10.30
CA PRO A 8 -20.49 1.61 -9.76
C PRO A 8 -19.17 1.32 -10.51
N SER A 9 -19.11 0.23 -11.29
CA SER A 9 -17.94 -0.25 -12.03
C SER A 9 -17.49 0.63 -13.21
N ASP A 10 -18.34 1.51 -13.73
CA ASP A 10 -18.09 2.16 -15.03
C ASP A 10 -17.50 3.56 -14.91
N ARG A 11 -17.36 4.09 -13.69
CA ARG A 11 -16.71 5.39 -13.48
C ARG A 11 -15.19 5.22 -13.48
N PRO A 12 -14.46 6.05 -14.25
CA PRO A 12 -13.01 5.99 -14.25
C PRO A 12 -12.47 6.33 -12.84
N ALA A 13 -11.49 5.55 -12.39
CA ALA A 13 -10.88 5.76 -11.09
C ALA A 13 -10.26 7.17 -11.01
N ARG A 14 -10.49 7.86 -9.88
CA ARG A 14 -9.90 9.19 -9.64
C ARG A 14 -8.40 9.07 -9.40
N LEU A 15 -7.61 9.60 -10.34
CA LEU A 15 -6.15 9.68 -10.23
C LEU A 15 -5.72 10.85 -9.33
N TRP A 16 -4.66 10.65 -8.54
CA TRP A 16 -4.06 11.71 -7.73
C TRP A 16 -3.26 12.68 -8.61
N ARG A 17 -3.63 13.96 -8.59
CA ARG A 17 -2.93 15.01 -9.35
C ARG A 17 -2.23 15.96 -8.36
N PRO A 18 -0.91 15.87 -8.18
CA PRO A 18 -0.18 16.84 -7.36
C PRO A 18 -0.25 18.23 -8.01
N LYS A 19 -0.10 19.29 -7.21
CA LYS A 19 0.01 20.66 -7.73
C LYS A 19 1.33 20.89 -8.46
N ARG A 20 2.40 20.28 -7.97
CA ARG A 20 3.75 20.41 -8.55
C ARG A 20 4.52 19.09 -8.51
N VAL A 21 5.38 18.93 -9.50
CA VAL A 21 6.34 17.83 -9.64
C VAL A 21 7.74 18.42 -9.64
N LEU A 22 8.52 18.09 -8.61
CA LEU A 22 9.91 18.52 -8.49
C LEU A 22 10.82 17.44 -9.07
N VAL A 23 11.77 17.79 -9.93
CA VAL A 23 12.72 16.83 -10.51
C VAL A 23 14.12 17.19 -10.04
N THR A 24 14.80 16.29 -9.32
CA THR A 24 16.19 16.56 -8.92
C THR A 24 17.14 16.46 -10.10
N ARG A 25 18.27 17.20 -10.02
CA ARG A 25 19.28 17.23 -11.09
C ARG A 25 19.72 15.82 -11.52
N SER A 26 20.07 14.94 -10.59
CA SER A 26 20.51 13.58 -10.92
C SER A 26 19.38 12.65 -11.33
N ALA A 27 18.13 12.96 -11.02
CA ALA A 27 17.01 12.16 -11.49
C ALA A 27 16.69 12.47 -12.96
N ARG A 28 16.92 13.72 -13.41
CA ARG A 28 16.72 14.14 -14.80
C ARG A 28 17.65 13.44 -15.80
N SER A 29 18.81 12.96 -15.35
CA SER A 29 19.73 12.19 -16.22
C SER A 29 19.26 10.76 -16.48
N TRP A 30 18.34 10.22 -15.68
CA TRP A 30 17.75 8.90 -15.92
C TRP A 30 16.63 8.96 -16.95
N GLU A 31 16.60 7.98 -17.86
CA GLU A 31 15.53 7.83 -18.84
C GLU A 31 14.15 7.74 -18.16
N HIS A 32 14.03 6.90 -17.14
CA HIS A 32 12.78 6.77 -16.38
C HIS A 32 12.41 8.08 -15.67
N GLY A 33 13.40 8.85 -15.19
CA GLY A 33 13.19 10.18 -14.61
C GLY A 33 12.58 11.17 -15.59
N ARG A 34 13.11 11.21 -16.83
CA ARG A 34 12.53 12.02 -17.92
C ARG A 34 11.13 11.55 -18.28
N ALA A 35 10.92 10.25 -18.43
CA ALA A 35 9.60 9.69 -18.75
C ALA A 35 8.53 10.04 -17.70
N MET A 36 8.89 10.08 -16.42
CA MET A 36 7.98 10.54 -15.36
C MET A 36 7.65 12.04 -15.47
N ALA A 37 8.64 12.88 -15.78
CA ALA A 37 8.44 14.30 -16.02
C ALA A 37 7.54 14.54 -17.25
N ASP A 38 7.75 13.78 -18.33
CA ASP A 38 6.96 13.88 -19.56
C ASP A 38 5.51 13.44 -19.32
N ARG A 39 5.28 12.36 -18.57
CA ARG A 39 3.92 11.95 -18.13
C ARG A 39 3.23 13.03 -17.30
N ALA A 40 3.95 13.67 -16.38
CA ALA A 40 3.42 14.77 -15.58
C ALA A 40 3.06 15.99 -16.45
N HIS A 41 3.93 16.37 -17.39
CA HIS A 41 3.68 17.44 -18.35
C HIS A 41 2.46 17.14 -19.21
N ALA A 42 2.34 15.92 -19.75
CA ALA A 42 1.20 15.51 -20.58
C ALA A 42 -0.14 15.58 -19.82
N LEU A 43 -0.11 15.48 -18.49
CA LEU A 43 -1.26 15.68 -17.61
C LEU A 43 -1.45 17.14 -17.17
N GLY A 44 -0.71 18.08 -17.75
CA GLY A 44 -0.79 19.52 -17.46
C GLY A 44 -0.31 19.91 -16.06
N LEU A 45 0.56 19.09 -15.44
CA LEU A 45 1.10 19.38 -14.10
C LEU A 45 2.32 20.30 -14.21
N GLU A 46 2.50 21.17 -13.21
CA GLU A 46 3.71 21.99 -13.10
C GLU A 46 4.92 21.10 -12.81
N VAL A 47 5.89 21.09 -13.74
CA VAL A 47 7.16 20.35 -13.59
C VAL A 47 8.29 21.36 -13.37
N VAL A 48 9.00 21.22 -12.25
CA VAL A 48 10.08 22.12 -11.85
C VAL A 48 11.39 21.34 -11.73
N ASP A 49 12.36 21.66 -12.60
CA ASP A 49 13.71 21.12 -12.51
C ASP A 49 14.51 21.84 -11.41
N LEU A 50 15.02 21.08 -10.45
CA LEU A 50 15.82 21.62 -9.36
C LEU A 50 17.30 21.74 -9.74
N PRO A 51 17.99 22.79 -9.28
CA PRO A 51 19.42 22.98 -9.56
C PRO A 51 20.31 22.04 -8.74
N SER A 52 19.76 21.13 -7.93
CA SER A 52 20.55 20.14 -7.16
C SER A 52 19.67 18.96 -6.75
N ASP A 53 20.27 18.00 -6.03
CA ASP A 53 19.53 16.87 -5.45
C ASP A 53 18.89 17.17 -4.09
N ARG A 54 19.05 18.40 -3.59
CA ARG A 54 18.40 18.83 -2.37
C ARG A 54 16.95 19.22 -2.65
N LEU A 55 16.01 18.52 -2.01
CA LEU A 55 14.61 18.92 -1.98
C LEU A 55 14.45 20.17 -1.10
N MET A 56 14.32 21.32 -1.75
CA MET A 56 14.02 22.59 -1.10
C MET A 56 12.50 22.67 -0.90
N LEU A 57 12.05 22.29 0.29
CA LEU A 57 10.64 22.43 0.69
C LEU A 57 10.48 23.68 1.54
N ASP A 58 9.37 24.38 1.33
CA ASP A 58 8.99 25.53 2.14
C ASP A 58 8.88 25.13 3.61
N ARG A 59 9.49 25.93 4.48
CA ARG A 59 9.42 25.71 5.93
C ARG A 59 8.16 26.37 6.47
N TRP A 60 7.15 25.56 6.75
CA TRP A 60 5.93 26.04 7.39
C TRP A 60 6.00 25.80 8.90
N SER A 61 5.65 26.81 9.69
CA SER A 61 5.51 26.69 11.15
C SER A 61 4.26 25.88 11.54
N ASP A 62 3.16 26.00 10.78
CA ASP A 62 1.96 25.17 10.97
C ASP A 62 2.19 23.77 10.35
N PRO A 63 2.21 22.69 11.17
CA PRO A 63 2.41 21.33 10.68
C PRO A 63 1.33 20.87 9.71
N ARG A 64 0.09 21.39 9.81
CA ARG A 64 -1.00 21.04 8.88
C ARG A 64 -0.77 21.62 7.49
N ARG A 65 -0.23 22.84 7.43
CA ARG A 65 0.15 23.47 6.15
C ARG A 65 1.33 22.76 5.53
N ALA A 66 2.37 22.44 6.32
CA ALA A 66 3.48 21.61 5.86
C ALA A 66 3.01 20.28 5.28
N TYR A 67 2.07 19.63 5.98
CA TYR A 67 1.47 18.37 5.56
C TYR A 67 0.67 18.48 4.25
N ALA A 68 -0.21 19.47 4.14
CA ALA A 68 -1.04 19.68 2.96
C ALA A 68 -0.20 19.94 1.71
N GLU A 69 0.82 20.80 1.81
CA GLU A 69 1.75 21.09 0.71
C GLU A 69 2.55 19.84 0.31
N ALA A 70 3.01 19.06 1.30
CA ALA A 70 3.73 17.83 1.03
C ALA A 70 2.88 16.79 0.28
N LYS A 71 1.60 16.65 0.65
CA LYS A 71 0.65 15.73 0.00
C LYS A 71 0.19 16.16 -1.39
N GLN A 72 0.49 17.40 -1.77
CA GLN A 72 0.24 17.97 -3.10
C GLN A 72 1.52 18.08 -3.93
N THR A 73 2.64 17.51 -3.46
CA THR A 73 3.92 17.55 -4.16
C THR A 73 4.39 16.12 -4.49
N LEU A 74 4.75 15.89 -5.75
CA LEU A 74 5.57 14.74 -6.15
C LEU A 74 7.01 15.20 -6.30
N ALA A 75 7.97 14.43 -5.80
CA ALA A 75 9.39 14.63 -6.07
C ALA A 75 9.95 13.41 -6.82
N ILE A 76 10.55 13.63 -7.97
CA ILE A 76 11.29 12.64 -8.75
C ILE A 76 12.75 12.74 -8.32
N VAL A 77 13.26 11.69 -7.68
CA VAL A 77 14.60 11.62 -7.06
C VAL A 77 15.29 10.31 -7.41
N ASN A 78 16.56 10.14 -7.06
CA ASN A 78 17.21 8.82 -7.09
C ASN A 78 17.08 8.12 -5.73
N ALA A 79 16.82 6.82 -5.76
CA ALA A 79 16.91 5.97 -4.58
C ALA A 79 18.36 5.98 -4.05
N PRO A 80 18.60 6.38 -2.80
CA PRO A 80 19.94 6.34 -2.23
C PRO A 80 20.42 4.88 -2.06
N PRO A 81 21.73 4.62 -1.98
CA PRO A 81 22.28 3.27 -1.82
C PRO A 81 21.66 2.48 -0.65
N SER A 82 21.29 3.17 0.44
CA SER A 82 20.64 2.54 1.60
C SER A 82 19.24 1.98 1.30
N LYS A 83 18.52 2.53 0.32
CA LYS A 83 17.20 2.05 -0.11
C LYS A 83 17.30 0.90 -1.13
N ARG A 84 18.45 0.75 -1.79
CA ARG A 84 18.75 -0.39 -2.68
C ARG A 84 19.23 -1.64 -1.93
N ARG A 85 19.69 -1.48 -0.69
CA ARG A 85 19.95 -2.60 0.23
C ARG A 85 18.63 -3.08 0.86
N LEU A 86 18.02 -4.10 0.27
CA LEU A 86 16.72 -4.61 0.69
C LEU A 86 16.73 -5.06 2.15
N GLN A 87 15.65 -4.74 2.86
CA GLN A 87 15.46 -5.07 4.27
C GLN A 87 14.40 -6.16 4.42
N PRO A 88 14.51 -7.07 5.39
CA PRO A 88 13.44 -8.01 5.69
C PRO A 88 12.14 -7.32 6.10
N ILE A 89 10.99 -7.89 5.72
CA ILE A 89 9.67 -7.32 6.02
C ILE A 89 8.67 -8.39 6.47
N ALA A 90 9.01 -9.06 7.57
CA ALA A 90 8.10 -10.00 8.21
C ALA A 90 6.84 -9.29 8.76
N PRO A 91 5.66 -9.93 8.70
CA PRO A 91 5.39 -11.25 8.12
C PRO A 91 5.02 -11.23 6.62
N SER A 92 5.06 -10.06 5.96
CA SER A 92 4.59 -9.90 4.57
C SER A 92 5.44 -10.67 3.56
N ALA A 93 6.73 -10.34 3.47
CA ALA A 93 7.63 -10.83 2.44
C ALA A 93 9.04 -11.04 2.98
N ASP A 94 9.87 -11.75 2.21
CA ASP A 94 11.30 -11.88 2.51
C ASP A 94 12.01 -10.54 2.45
N TRP A 95 11.70 -9.72 1.44
CA TRP A 95 12.40 -8.48 1.17
C TRP A 95 11.45 -7.33 0.87
N ARG A 96 11.82 -6.13 1.30
CA ARG A 96 11.19 -4.87 0.90
C ARG A 96 11.91 -4.28 -0.30
N VAL A 97 11.18 -3.95 -1.36
CA VAL A 97 11.64 -3.16 -2.50
C VAL A 97 10.88 -1.84 -2.54
N ASP A 98 11.57 -0.72 -2.52
CA ASP A 98 10.94 0.61 -2.51
C ASP A 98 11.03 1.21 -3.92
N LEU A 99 9.90 1.46 -4.60
CA LEU A 99 9.83 2.23 -5.86
C LEU A 99 9.64 3.73 -5.62
N ALA A 100 9.14 4.07 -4.43
CA ALA A 100 8.94 5.41 -3.95
C ALA A 100 8.89 5.40 -2.41
N GLU A 101 8.93 6.58 -1.80
CA GLU A 101 8.70 6.80 -0.37
C GLU A 101 7.67 7.91 -0.18
N GLY A 102 6.77 7.77 0.79
CA GLY A 102 5.60 8.63 0.94
C GLY A 102 4.41 8.13 0.12
N CYS A 103 3.24 8.72 0.35
CA CYS A 103 1.99 8.29 -0.26
C CYS A 103 1.06 9.50 -0.39
N PRO A 104 0.28 9.63 -1.48
CA PRO A 104 -0.67 10.73 -1.63
C PRO A 104 -1.90 10.63 -0.71
N ALA A 105 -2.18 9.44 -0.14
CA ALA A 105 -3.34 9.24 0.72
C ALA A 105 -3.24 9.95 2.07
N HIS A 106 -4.40 10.25 2.64
CA HIS A 106 -4.62 10.98 3.90
C HIS A 106 -5.24 10.06 4.97
N CYS A 107 -4.68 8.86 5.15
CA CYS A 107 -5.16 7.94 6.18
C CYS A 107 -4.79 8.46 7.58
N SER A 108 -5.78 8.71 8.46
CA SER A 108 -5.54 9.27 9.80
C SER A 108 -4.93 8.27 10.79
N TYR A 109 -4.75 7.02 10.38
CA TYR A 109 -4.06 5.94 11.12
C TYR A 109 -2.69 5.58 10.52
N CYS A 110 -2.19 6.33 9.53
CA CYS A 110 -1.05 5.89 8.72
C CYS A 110 0.22 5.70 9.56
N TYR A 111 0.75 4.47 9.62
CA TYR A 111 1.99 4.18 10.38
C TYR A 111 3.23 4.89 9.82
N LEU A 112 3.18 5.38 8.57
CA LEU A 112 4.27 6.17 7.99
C LEU A 112 4.43 7.54 8.66
N ALA A 113 3.40 8.05 9.35
CA ALA A 113 3.44 9.35 10.02
C ALA A 113 4.59 9.48 11.03
N GLY A 114 4.94 8.40 11.73
CA GLY A 114 6.09 8.36 12.64
C GLY A 114 7.37 7.75 12.04
N SER A 115 7.32 7.28 10.79
CA SER A 115 8.42 6.54 10.16
C SER A 115 9.21 7.38 9.15
N LEU A 116 8.63 8.49 8.68
CA LEU A 116 9.24 9.40 7.72
C LEU A 116 9.79 10.63 8.43
N LYS A 117 10.96 11.10 8.02
CA LYS A 117 11.54 12.35 8.53
C LYS A 117 11.00 13.56 7.76
N GLY A 118 10.51 14.56 8.49
CA GLY A 118 10.01 15.80 7.93
C GLY A 118 8.67 15.66 7.20
N PRO A 119 8.28 16.68 6.40
CA PRO A 119 7.02 16.64 5.66
C PRO A 119 6.96 15.43 4.71
N PRO A 120 5.82 14.71 4.66
CA PRO A 120 5.71 13.43 3.97
C PRO A 120 5.45 13.60 2.46
N VAL A 121 6.39 14.24 1.76
CA VAL A 121 6.37 14.37 0.30
C VAL A 121 6.49 12.99 -0.33
N THR A 122 5.71 12.73 -1.38
CA THR A 122 5.84 11.50 -2.16
C THR A 122 7.07 11.63 -3.06
N ARG A 123 8.04 10.74 -2.90
CA ARG A 123 9.34 10.71 -3.60
C ARG A 123 9.42 9.47 -4.47
N ALA A 124 9.24 9.61 -5.79
CA ALA A 124 9.36 8.53 -6.76
C ALA A 124 10.81 8.38 -7.23
N TYR A 125 11.27 7.13 -7.41
CA TYR A 125 12.66 6.85 -7.77
C TYR A 125 12.87 6.71 -9.29
N ALA A 126 13.82 7.47 -9.83
CA ALA A 126 14.15 7.51 -11.25
C ALA A 126 15.19 6.46 -11.69
N ASN A 127 16.06 6.01 -10.79
CA ASN A 127 17.08 5.01 -11.04
C ASN A 127 16.55 3.56 -10.91
N LEU A 128 15.41 3.25 -11.54
CA LEU A 128 14.82 1.90 -11.52
C LEU A 128 15.80 0.80 -11.96
N PRO A 129 16.65 0.98 -12.99
CA PRO A 129 17.62 -0.05 -13.38
C PRO A 129 18.53 -0.48 -12.22
N GLU A 130 18.95 0.46 -11.35
CA GLU A 130 19.76 0.13 -10.18
C GLU A 130 18.97 -0.62 -9.10
N ILE A 131 17.67 -0.33 -8.96
CA ILE A 131 16.80 -1.04 -8.02
C ILE A 131 16.58 -2.47 -8.51
N PHE A 132 16.32 -2.66 -9.80
CA PHE A 132 16.05 -3.97 -10.39
C PHE A 132 17.30 -4.85 -10.38
N ALA A 133 18.47 -4.27 -10.68
CA ALA A 133 19.75 -4.97 -10.65
C ALA A 133 20.10 -5.54 -9.26
N ALA A 134 19.58 -4.95 -8.17
CA ALA A 134 19.80 -5.45 -6.82
C ALA A 134 18.95 -6.68 -6.49
N LEU A 135 17.78 -6.87 -7.13
CA LEU A 135 16.82 -7.92 -6.75
C LEU A 135 17.41 -9.35 -6.78
N PRO A 136 18.16 -9.76 -7.84
CA PRO A 136 18.73 -11.11 -7.92
C PRO A 136 19.70 -11.46 -6.79
N GLU A 137 20.39 -10.47 -6.22
CA GLU A 137 21.32 -10.71 -5.10
C GLU A 137 20.63 -11.25 -3.85
N TYR A 138 19.31 -11.08 -3.74
CA TYR A 138 18.51 -11.47 -2.57
C TYR A 138 17.72 -12.78 -2.78
N LEU A 139 17.77 -13.34 -3.99
CA LEU A 139 17.09 -14.60 -4.33
C LEU A 139 17.61 -15.75 -3.44
N GLY A 140 16.69 -16.51 -2.84
CA GLY A 140 16.99 -17.66 -1.97
C GLY A 140 17.55 -17.31 -0.58
N LYS A 141 17.72 -16.02 -0.25
CA LYS A 141 18.29 -15.56 1.03
C LYS A 141 17.23 -15.17 2.08
N GLY A 142 15.95 -15.27 1.71
CA GLY A 142 14.82 -14.88 2.53
C GLY A 142 14.61 -15.74 3.79
N LEU A 143 13.98 -15.16 4.81
CA LEU A 143 13.71 -15.82 6.10
C LEU A 143 12.21 -15.87 6.47
N VAL A 144 11.33 -15.32 5.63
CA VAL A 144 9.91 -15.13 5.88
C VAL A 144 9.09 -16.16 5.10
N THR A 145 9.08 -16.08 3.76
CA THR A 145 8.35 -17.04 2.92
C THR A 145 9.23 -18.22 2.56
N SER A 146 10.48 -17.95 2.19
CA SER A 146 11.46 -18.97 1.80
C SER A 146 11.71 -20.04 2.88
N ARG A 147 11.49 -19.73 4.16
CA ARG A 147 11.63 -20.68 5.30
C ARG A 147 10.30 -21.13 5.90
N SER A 148 9.18 -20.66 5.40
CA SER A 148 7.86 -21.02 5.91
C SER A 148 7.36 -22.31 5.27
N ARG A 149 7.05 -23.32 6.09
CA ARG A 149 6.41 -24.56 5.60
C ARG A 149 5.11 -24.32 4.84
N GLN A 150 4.41 -23.22 5.12
CA GLN A 150 3.12 -22.89 4.50
C GLN A 150 3.25 -21.99 3.27
N ARG A 151 4.38 -21.27 3.14
CA ARG A 151 4.57 -20.24 2.11
C ARG A 151 5.81 -20.46 1.24
N PHE A 152 6.54 -21.58 1.38
CA PHE A 152 7.73 -21.86 0.58
C PHE A 152 7.44 -21.88 -0.93
N SER A 153 6.25 -22.30 -1.33
CA SER A 153 5.80 -22.30 -2.74
C SER A 153 5.61 -20.89 -3.33
N GLU A 154 5.67 -19.84 -2.50
CA GLU A 154 5.74 -18.47 -2.98
C GLU A 154 7.14 -18.09 -3.49
N GLY A 155 8.16 -18.90 -3.20
CA GLY A 155 9.56 -18.60 -3.50
C GLY A 155 10.08 -17.42 -2.65
N THR A 156 11.10 -16.75 -3.17
CA THR A 156 11.60 -15.50 -2.57
C THR A 156 10.63 -14.36 -2.86
N THR A 157 10.07 -13.76 -1.82
CA THR A 157 9.03 -12.73 -1.98
C THR A 157 9.54 -11.31 -1.79
N TYR A 158 9.04 -10.38 -2.60
CA TYR A 158 9.40 -8.97 -2.59
C TYR A 158 8.16 -8.08 -2.41
N GLU A 159 8.13 -7.25 -1.36
CA GLU A 159 7.03 -6.33 -1.03
C GLU A 159 7.32 -4.92 -1.56
N ALA A 160 6.45 -4.41 -2.44
CA ALA A 160 6.61 -3.11 -3.10
C ALA A 160 5.73 -1.97 -2.55
N SER A 161 4.94 -2.20 -1.49
CA SER A 161 4.06 -1.18 -0.92
C SER A 161 4.33 -0.85 0.56
N CYS A 162 5.57 -0.96 1.02
CA CYS A 162 5.92 -0.69 2.42
C CYS A 162 5.99 0.81 2.77
N TYR A 163 6.56 1.62 1.89
CA TYR A 163 6.75 3.05 2.14
C TYR A 163 5.97 3.92 1.19
N THR A 164 5.16 3.32 0.32
CA THR A 164 4.32 3.99 -0.66
C THR A 164 3.13 3.11 -1.03
N ASP A 165 2.11 3.70 -1.61
CA ASP A 165 1.11 2.95 -2.37
C ASP A 165 1.51 3.07 -3.85
N PRO A 166 2.12 2.04 -4.45
CA PRO A 166 2.75 2.19 -5.76
C PRO A 166 1.71 2.42 -6.87
N LEU A 167 0.50 1.88 -6.72
CA LEU A 167 -0.58 2.09 -7.69
C LEU A 167 -1.12 3.53 -7.65
N ALA A 168 -1.11 4.17 -6.48
CA ALA A 168 -1.59 5.54 -6.31
C ALA A 168 -0.87 6.56 -7.21
N ILE A 169 0.40 6.28 -7.52
CA ILE A 169 1.27 7.15 -8.32
C ILE A 169 1.61 6.58 -9.70
N GLU A 170 1.07 5.40 -10.04
CA GLU A 170 1.50 4.65 -11.23
C GLU A 170 1.28 5.40 -12.54
N HIS A 171 0.17 6.12 -12.65
CA HIS A 171 -0.13 6.95 -13.82
C HIS A 171 0.90 8.06 -14.08
N LEU A 172 1.69 8.44 -13.07
CA LEU A 172 2.83 9.38 -13.21
C LEU A 172 4.14 8.63 -13.34
N THR A 173 4.30 7.52 -12.61
CA THR A 173 5.60 6.87 -12.47
C THR A 173 5.87 5.80 -13.51
N GLY A 174 4.90 4.98 -13.90
CA GLY A 174 5.13 3.77 -14.71
C GLY A 174 5.99 2.72 -14.01
N SER A 175 6.33 2.93 -12.72
CA SER A 175 7.35 2.15 -12.02
C SER A 175 6.82 0.79 -11.57
N LEU A 176 5.54 0.72 -11.17
CA LEU A 176 4.91 -0.54 -10.78
C LEU A 176 4.74 -1.44 -12.00
N SER A 177 4.29 -0.91 -13.13
CA SER A 177 4.16 -1.69 -14.38
C SER A 177 5.51 -2.26 -14.81
N ALA A 178 6.58 -1.46 -14.75
CA ALA A 178 7.93 -1.93 -15.05
C ALA A 178 8.39 -3.05 -14.10
N LEU A 179 8.11 -2.93 -12.80
CA LEU A 179 8.47 -3.96 -11.81
C LEU A 179 7.66 -5.24 -12.02
N VAL A 180 6.36 -5.14 -12.29
CA VAL A 180 5.49 -6.28 -12.58
C VAL A 180 5.94 -7.01 -13.84
N ALA A 181 6.29 -6.26 -14.90
CA ALA A 181 6.82 -6.83 -16.14
C ALA A 181 8.16 -7.55 -15.90
N PHE A 182 9.07 -6.94 -15.14
CA PHE A 182 10.35 -7.56 -14.75
C PHE A 182 10.12 -8.92 -14.08
N PHE A 183 9.28 -8.97 -13.03
CA PHE A 183 8.94 -10.22 -12.35
C PHE A 183 8.23 -11.22 -13.26
N GLY A 184 7.43 -10.75 -14.22
CA GLY A 184 6.77 -11.62 -15.20
C GLY A 184 7.76 -12.37 -16.09
N THR A 185 8.84 -11.69 -16.51
CA THR A 185 9.91 -12.27 -17.35
C THR A 185 11.00 -12.99 -16.57
N TRP A 186 11.10 -12.77 -15.26
CA TRP A 186 12.16 -13.33 -14.43
C TRP A 186 11.83 -14.78 -14.05
N ASP A 187 12.30 -15.73 -14.88
CA ASP A 187 11.99 -17.16 -14.76
C ASP A 187 12.74 -17.86 -13.61
N VAL A 188 12.42 -17.46 -12.38
CA VAL A 188 12.95 -18.01 -11.13
C VAL A 188 11.82 -18.18 -10.11
N GLU A 189 12.10 -18.87 -9.00
CA GLU A 189 11.19 -18.98 -7.85
C GLU A 189 11.16 -17.69 -7.01
N ALA A 190 10.59 -16.64 -7.59
CA ALA A 190 10.38 -15.35 -6.95
C ALA A 190 8.97 -14.82 -7.20
N GLN A 191 8.44 -14.07 -6.23
CA GLN A 191 7.15 -13.41 -6.37
C GLN A 191 7.20 -11.96 -5.89
N LEU A 192 6.61 -11.07 -6.68
CA LEU A 192 6.29 -9.71 -6.30
C LEU A 192 4.96 -9.68 -5.55
N ARG A 193 4.86 -8.84 -4.53
CA ARG A 193 3.59 -8.54 -3.88
C ARG A 193 3.49 -7.07 -3.54
N PHE A 194 2.28 -6.53 -3.61
CA PHE A 194 1.99 -5.17 -3.15
C PHE A 194 0.54 -5.07 -2.70
N THR A 195 0.26 -4.13 -1.81
CA THR A 195 -1.08 -3.78 -1.34
C THR A 195 -1.40 -2.36 -1.76
N THR A 196 -2.63 -2.10 -2.18
CA THR A 196 -3.10 -0.76 -2.56
C THR A 196 -4.47 -0.42 -1.97
N LYS A 197 -4.74 0.87 -1.81
CA LYS A 197 -6.07 1.44 -1.55
C LYS A 197 -6.70 2.12 -2.78
N PHE A 198 -6.13 1.91 -3.97
CA PHE A 198 -6.55 2.55 -5.21
C PHE A 198 -7.12 1.52 -6.19
N SER A 199 -8.03 1.98 -7.06
CA SER A 199 -8.78 1.14 -8.00
C SER A 199 -8.37 1.33 -9.47
N ALA A 200 -7.44 2.24 -9.75
CA ALA A 200 -6.94 2.55 -11.11
C ALA A 200 -5.97 1.47 -11.60
N VAL A 201 -6.48 0.26 -11.83
CA VAL A 201 -5.69 -0.94 -12.16
C VAL A 201 -5.41 -1.10 -13.66
N GLU A 202 -5.96 -0.22 -14.51
CA GLU A 202 -5.86 -0.30 -15.97
C GLU A 202 -4.43 -0.55 -16.49
N PRO A 203 -3.38 0.13 -15.98
CA PRO A 203 -2.01 -0.10 -16.46
C PRO A 203 -1.51 -1.53 -16.27
N LEU A 204 -2.08 -2.28 -15.32
CA LEU A 204 -1.61 -3.61 -14.95
C LEU A 204 -2.30 -4.74 -15.74
N LEU A 205 -3.53 -4.53 -16.22
CA LEU A 205 -4.39 -5.61 -16.72
C LEU A 205 -3.84 -6.35 -17.95
N SER A 206 -2.99 -5.70 -18.74
CA SER A 206 -2.41 -6.28 -19.96
C SER A 206 -0.94 -6.69 -19.81
N ILE A 207 -0.35 -6.58 -18.63
CA ILE A 207 1.07 -6.93 -18.41
C ILE A 207 1.21 -8.45 -18.38
N ALA A 208 2.20 -8.98 -19.11
CA ALA A 208 2.60 -10.39 -19.03
C ALA A 208 3.30 -10.68 -17.68
N HIS A 209 2.52 -10.71 -16.59
CA HIS A 209 3.02 -10.84 -15.21
C HIS A 209 3.43 -12.27 -14.81
N GLY A 210 3.27 -13.25 -15.70
CA GLY A 210 3.77 -14.63 -15.55
C GLY A 210 3.29 -15.36 -14.29
N GLY A 211 2.14 -14.99 -13.72
CA GLY A 211 1.67 -15.52 -12.42
C GLY A 211 2.60 -15.24 -11.22
N ARG A 212 3.59 -14.35 -11.37
CA ARG A 212 4.62 -14.03 -10.37
C ARG A 212 4.34 -12.78 -9.55
N THR A 213 3.14 -12.20 -9.68
CA THR A 213 2.71 -11.03 -8.91
C THR A 213 1.43 -11.34 -8.13
N ARG A 214 1.45 -11.04 -6.82
CA ARG A 214 0.24 -11.00 -5.99
C ARG A 214 -0.18 -9.56 -5.70
N VAL A 215 -1.35 -9.18 -6.19
CA VAL A 215 -1.94 -7.86 -5.92
C VAL A 215 -2.92 -7.96 -4.76
N ARG A 216 -2.80 -7.07 -3.78
CA ARG A 216 -3.69 -7.05 -2.62
C ARG A 216 -4.46 -5.73 -2.54
N ALA A 217 -5.72 -5.82 -2.15
CA ALA A 217 -6.50 -4.64 -1.79
C ALA A 217 -6.51 -4.46 -0.28
N SER A 218 -6.18 -3.25 0.20
CA SER A 218 -6.41 -2.87 1.58
C SER A 218 -7.87 -2.46 1.77
N LEU A 219 -8.57 -3.16 2.65
CA LEU A 219 -10.02 -3.06 2.81
C LEU A 219 -10.39 -2.81 4.26
N ASN A 220 -11.43 -2.00 4.45
CA ASN A 220 -12.02 -1.67 5.74
C ASN A 220 -13.52 -1.40 5.50
N PRO A 221 -14.43 -1.75 6.43
CA PRO A 221 -15.83 -1.37 6.30
C PRO A 221 -16.00 0.15 6.14
N PRO A 222 -17.03 0.64 5.43
CA PRO A 222 -17.23 2.08 5.19
C PRO A 222 -17.16 2.95 6.45
N VAL A 223 -17.70 2.46 7.57
CA VAL A 223 -17.66 3.15 8.86
C VAL A 223 -16.22 3.46 9.31
N PHE A 224 -15.25 2.60 9.00
CA PHE A 224 -13.83 2.79 9.33
C PHE A 224 -13.03 3.37 8.18
N ALA A 225 -13.46 3.13 6.93
CA ALA A 225 -12.85 3.72 5.74
C ALA A 225 -13.03 5.25 5.67
N ARG A 226 -13.90 5.85 6.49
CA ARG A 226 -13.98 7.32 6.68
C ARG A 226 -12.64 7.94 7.09
N HIS A 227 -11.75 7.15 7.70
CA HIS A 227 -10.40 7.57 8.08
C HIS A 227 -9.39 7.49 6.92
N GLU A 228 -9.82 7.13 5.70
CA GLU A 228 -8.96 6.85 4.54
C GLU A 228 -9.05 7.95 3.46
N GLY A 229 -8.76 9.19 3.84
CA GLY A 229 -8.87 10.32 2.92
C GLY A 229 -8.03 10.16 1.65
N GLY A 230 -8.55 10.60 0.49
CA GLY A 230 -7.81 10.60 -0.78
C GLY A 230 -7.54 9.22 -1.39
N THR A 231 -8.28 8.20 -0.97
CA THR A 231 -8.19 6.82 -1.51
C THR A 231 -9.43 6.48 -2.34
N SER A 232 -9.42 5.37 -3.06
CA SER A 232 -10.64 4.91 -3.77
C SER A 232 -11.68 4.39 -2.76
N PRO A 233 -12.98 4.54 -3.05
CA PRO A 233 -14.04 3.84 -2.32
C PRO A 233 -13.78 2.33 -2.21
N VAL A 234 -14.17 1.73 -1.10
CA VAL A 234 -13.92 0.30 -0.82
C VAL A 234 -14.57 -0.62 -1.86
N ALA A 235 -15.76 -0.26 -2.34
CA ALA A 235 -16.44 -1.01 -3.41
C ALA A 235 -15.60 -1.05 -4.70
N ASP A 236 -15.04 0.10 -5.10
CA ASP A 236 -14.20 0.21 -6.30
C ASP A 236 -12.91 -0.60 -6.16
N ARG A 237 -12.34 -0.69 -4.95
CA ARG A 237 -11.17 -1.55 -4.67
C ARG A 237 -11.51 -3.03 -4.82
N ILE A 238 -12.70 -3.46 -4.38
CA ILE A 238 -13.18 -4.83 -4.53
C ILE A 238 -13.39 -5.15 -6.02
N ALA A 239 -14.01 -4.23 -6.78
CA ALA A 239 -14.20 -4.37 -8.22
C ALA A 239 -12.86 -4.43 -8.97
N ALA A 240 -11.89 -3.58 -8.59
CA ALA A 240 -10.54 -3.60 -9.15
C ALA A 240 -9.81 -4.91 -8.85
N LEU A 241 -9.95 -5.46 -7.64
CA LEU A 241 -9.38 -6.76 -7.27
C LEU A 241 -9.96 -7.89 -8.12
N ARG A 242 -11.27 -7.85 -8.41
CA ARG A 242 -11.93 -8.80 -9.32
C ARG A 242 -11.33 -8.72 -10.73
N ARG A 243 -11.20 -7.51 -11.29
CA ARG A 243 -10.61 -7.30 -12.64
C ARG A 243 -9.17 -7.82 -12.73
N LEU A 244 -8.37 -7.63 -11.67
CA LEU A 244 -7.02 -8.18 -11.58
C LEU A 244 -7.03 -9.72 -11.55
N ALA A 245 -7.95 -10.34 -10.81
CA ALA A 245 -8.11 -11.79 -10.82
C ALA A 245 -8.54 -12.32 -12.21
N GLU A 246 -9.44 -11.63 -12.91
CA GLU A 246 -9.84 -11.96 -14.29
C GLU A 246 -8.65 -11.84 -15.27
N ALA A 247 -7.73 -10.90 -15.03
CA ALA A 247 -6.48 -10.78 -15.77
C ALA A 247 -5.42 -11.84 -15.40
N GLY A 248 -5.68 -12.73 -14.45
CA GLY A 248 -4.80 -13.83 -14.06
C GLY A 248 -3.83 -13.52 -12.91
N TYR A 249 -3.95 -12.37 -12.25
CA TYR A 249 -3.15 -12.08 -11.06
C TYR A 249 -3.56 -12.98 -9.90
N LYS A 250 -2.58 -13.37 -9.08
CA LYS A 250 -2.85 -13.84 -7.71
C LYS A 250 -3.39 -12.65 -6.91
N ILE A 251 -4.43 -12.85 -6.10
CA ILE A 251 -5.06 -11.74 -5.36
C ILE A 251 -5.00 -11.93 -3.85
N GLY A 252 -5.19 -10.86 -3.09
CA GLY A 252 -5.32 -10.97 -1.65
C GLY A 252 -6.04 -9.82 -0.99
N LEU A 253 -6.48 -10.08 0.24
CA LEU A 253 -7.17 -9.12 1.10
C LEU A 253 -6.20 -8.69 2.20
N THR A 254 -5.97 -7.40 2.33
CA THR A 254 -5.30 -6.83 3.50
C THR A 254 -6.35 -6.08 4.31
N ILE A 255 -6.99 -6.77 5.25
CA ILE A 255 -7.99 -6.12 6.12
C ILE A 255 -7.21 -5.39 7.23
N ALA A 256 -7.02 -4.09 7.02
CA ALA A 256 -6.09 -3.29 7.82
C ALA A 256 -6.35 -1.77 7.72
N PRO A 257 -6.21 -1.05 8.84
CA PRO A 257 -6.13 -1.56 10.20
C PRO A 257 -7.51 -2.03 10.68
N ILE A 258 -7.55 -3.18 11.35
CA ILE A 258 -8.76 -3.65 12.03
C ILE A 258 -8.99 -2.76 13.26
N ILE A 259 -10.10 -2.05 13.25
CA ILE A 259 -10.57 -1.16 14.33
C ILE A 259 -11.65 -1.89 15.14
N ALA A 260 -11.35 -2.16 16.40
CA ALA A 260 -12.30 -2.72 17.37
C ALA A 260 -13.05 -1.58 18.08
N ALA A 261 -14.08 -1.06 17.43
CA ALA A 261 -15.01 -0.08 17.99
C ALA A 261 -16.44 -0.66 17.98
N SER A 262 -17.39 0.00 18.63
CA SER A 262 -18.78 -0.48 18.65
C SER A 262 -19.31 -0.80 17.25
N GLY A 263 -20.01 -1.93 17.10
CA GLY A 263 -20.54 -2.42 15.83
C GLY A 263 -19.51 -3.04 14.87
N TRP A 264 -18.25 -3.24 15.29
CA TRP A 264 -17.21 -3.78 14.40
C TRP A 264 -17.58 -5.13 13.78
N GLN A 265 -18.19 -6.05 14.54
CA GLN A 265 -18.51 -7.40 14.06
C GLN A 265 -19.46 -7.38 12.85
N GLU A 266 -20.53 -6.60 12.93
CA GLU A 266 -21.50 -6.44 11.84
C GLU A 266 -20.84 -5.75 10.63
N ALA A 267 -20.05 -4.70 10.88
CA ALA A 267 -19.38 -3.94 9.84
C ALA A 267 -18.39 -4.81 9.04
N TYR A 268 -17.53 -5.57 9.71
CA TYR A 268 -16.60 -6.50 9.05
C TYR A 268 -17.32 -7.71 8.46
N GLY A 269 -18.41 -8.19 9.09
CA GLY A 269 -19.24 -9.26 8.56
C GLY A 269 -19.79 -8.89 7.18
N THR A 270 -20.38 -7.70 7.09
CA THR A 270 -20.91 -7.13 5.83
C THR A 270 -19.82 -6.93 4.78
N LEU A 271 -18.63 -6.46 5.18
CA LEU A 271 -17.51 -6.34 4.26
C LEU A 271 -17.12 -7.70 3.66
N ILE A 272 -16.98 -8.72 4.50
CA ILE A 272 -16.58 -10.06 4.06
C ILE A 272 -17.65 -10.67 3.14
N ASP A 273 -18.94 -10.46 3.41
CA ASP A 273 -20.02 -10.91 2.51
C ASP A 273 -19.93 -10.27 1.13
N ARG A 274 -19.70 -8.96 1.07
CA ARG A 274 -19.55 -8.24 -0.20
C ARG A 274 -18.34 -8.73 -0.99
N ILE A 275 -17.24 -9.08 -0.31
CA ILE A 275 -16.07 -9.68 -0.95
C ILE A 275 -16.41 -11.08 -1.48
N GLY A 276 -17.09 -11.91 -0.68
CA GLY A 276 -17.55 -13.24 -1.08
C GLY A 276 -18.47 -13.20 -2.30
N GLU A 277 -19.42 -12.26 -2.33
CA GLU A 277 -20.27 -11.99 -3.49
C GLU A 277 -19.45 -11.62 -4.72
N ALA A 278 -18.55 -10.63 -4.60
CA ALA A 278 -17.76 -10.13 -5.73
C ALA A 278 -16.81 -11.18 -6.33
N LEU A 279 -16.34 -12.13 -5.52
CA LEU A 279 -15.42 -13.19 -5.95
C LEU A 279 -16.12 -14.54 -6.22
N ARG A 280 -17.46 -14.61 -6.11
CA ARG A 280 -18.20 -15.86 -6.28
C ARG A 280 -17.91 -16.49 -7.65
N GLY A 281 -17.66 -17.79 -7.63
CA GLY A 281 -17.45 -18.59 -8.85
C GLY A 281 -16.09 -18.40 -9.50
N MET A 282 -15.18 -17.61 -8.92
CA MET A 282 -13.85 -17.40 -9.48
C MET A 282 -12.82 -18.37 -8.86
N PRO A 283 -12.07 -19.14 -9.67
CA PRO A 283 -10.95 -19.92 -9.17
C PRO A 283 -9.76 -19.00 -8.91
N VAL A 284 -9.70 -18.42 -7.70
CA VAL A 284 -8.66 -17.46 -7.31
C VAL A 284 -7.71 -18.04 -6.27
N ASP A 285 -6.41 -17.86 -6.48
CA ASP A 285 -5.42 -17.98 -5.41
C ASP A 285 -5.57 -16.76 -4.49
N LEU A 286 -6.39 -16.92 -3.44
CA LEU A 286 -6.76 -15.85 -2.51
C LEU A 286 -6.03 -16.02 -1.16
N THR A 287 -5.35 -14.96 -0.74
CA THR A 287 -4.75 -14.88 0.60
C THR A 287 -5.36 -13.76 1.43
N VAL A 288 -5.46 -13.94 2.74
CA VAL A 288 -5.95 -12.92 3.67
C VAL A 288 -4.89 -12.56 4.70
N GLU A 289 -4.67 -11.27 4.89
CA GLU A 289 -3.79 -10.69 5.89
C GLU A 289 -4.61 -9.81 6.82
N LEU A 290 -4.53 -10.08 8.12
CA LEU A 290 -5.30 -9.41 9.16
C LEU A 290 -4.36 -8.60 10.03
N ILE A 291 -4.57 -7.29 10.08
CA ILE A 291 -3.65 -6.39 10.79
C ILE A 291 -4.46 -5.46 11.68
N THR A 292 -4.28 -5.57 13.00
CA THR A 292 -5.02 -4.71 13.94
C THR A 292 -4.44 -3.31 14.01
N HIS A 293 -5.31 -2.35 14.32
CA HIS A 293 -4.90 -0.98 14.56
C HIS A 293 -3.84 -0.92 15.65
N ARG A 294 -2.77 -0.19 15.36
CA ARG A 294 -1.62 0.01 16.24
C ARG A 294 -0.98 1.35 15.93
N TYR A 295 -0.35 1.93 16.93
CA TYR A 295 0.36 3.20 16.81
C TYR A 295 1.56 3.23 17.77
N THR A 296 2.48 4.16 17.55
CA THR A 296 3.54 4.51 18.51
C THR A 296 3.21 5.88 19.10
N ALA A 297 3.87 6.25 20.20
CA ALA A 297 3.72 7.61 20.75
C ALA A 297 4.04 8.68 19.70
N GLY A 298 5.13 8.50 18.94
CA GLY A 298 5.52 9.42 17.86
C GLY A 298 4.54 9.45 16.70
N SER A 299 3.99 8.30 16.25
CA SER A 299 2.97 8.35 15.18
C SER A 299 1.69 9.01 15.66
N ARG A 300 1.27 8.79 16.93
CA ARG A 300 0.11 9.45 17.53
C ARG A 300 0.28 10.97 17.54
N GLU A 301 1.41 11.46 18.04
CA GLU A 301 1.73 12.89 18.08
C GLU A 301 1.66 13.53 16.68
N VAL A 302 2.33 12.93 15.69
CA VAL A 302 2.32 13.45 14.32
C VAL A 302 0.91 13.44 13.73
N LEU A 303 0.16 12.34 13.88
CA LEU A 303 -1.19 12.22 13.35
C LEU A 303 -2.15 13.22 14.00
N THR A 304 -2.08 13.42 15.32
CA THR A 304 -2.87 14.45 16.03
C THR A 304 -2.53 15.86 15.54
N SER A 305 -1.25 16.14 15.22
CA SER A 305 -0.86 17.45 14.67
C SER A 305 -1.44 17.70 13.27
N TRP A 306 -1.59 16.66 12.45
CA TRP A 306 -2.17 16.76 11.10
C TRP A 306 -3.69 16.74 11.11
N TYR A 307 -4.29 15.97 12.02
CA TYR A 307 -5.72 15.68 12.08
C TYR A 307 -6.28 15.92 13.49
N PRO A 308 -6.25 17.15 14.02
CA PRO A 308 -6.72 17.43 15.38
C PRO A 308 -8.22 17.12 15.59
N GLY A 309 -9.00 17.05 14.51
CA GLY A 309 -10.43 16.66 14.53
C GLY A 309 -10.72 15.20 14.22
N SER A 310 -9.71 14.33 14.12
CA SER A 310 -9.92 12.89 13.90
C SER A 310 -10.53 12.25 15.14
N ASP A 311 -11.62 11.50 14.96
CA ASP A 311 -12.29 10.72 16.01
C ASP A 311 -11.71 9.30 16.18
N LEU A 312 -10.59 9.00 15.52
CA LEU A 312 -9.90 7.73 15.66
C LEU A 312 -9.29 7.58 17.06
N ASP A 313 -9.74 6.56 17.80
CA ASP A 313 -9.23 6.27 19.14
C ASP A 313 -7.77 5.78 19.12
N MET A 314 -6.90 6.65 19.61
CA MET A 314 -5.48 6.40 19.92
C MET A 314 -5.18 6.66 21.41
N SER A 315 -6.22 6.59 22.26
CA SER A 315 -6.07 6.62 23.71
C SER A 315 -5.50 5.29 24.21
N ASP A 316 -4.98 5.30 25.44
CA ASP A 316 -4.41 4.09 26.05
C ASP A 316 -5.51 3.11 26.52
N GLY A 317 -6.79 3.47 26.39
CA GLY A 317 -7.93 2.62 26.68
C GLY A 317 -7.96 1.36 25.80
N ASN A 318 -8.08 0.19 26.43
CA ASN A 318 -8.06 -1.13 25.75
C ASN A 318 -6.78 -1.39 24.93
N ARG A 319 -5.68 -0.71 25.28
CA ARG A 319 -4.37 -0.87 24.65
C ARG A 319 -3.35 -1.44 25.62
N VAL A 320 -2.39 -2.17 25.06
CA VAL A 320 -1.20 -2.65 25.77
C VAL A 320 0.05 -2.29 24.98
N GLU A 321 1.13 -2.00 25.72
CA GLU A 321 2.43 -1.77 25.13
C GLU A 321 3.07 -3.08 24.68
N LYS A 322 3.59 -3.09 23.45
CA LYS A 322 4.36 -4.19 22.88
C LYS A 322 5.70 -3.68 22.41
N ARG A 323 6.78 -4.23 22.98
CA ARG A 323 8.14 -3.97 22.53
C ARG A 323 8.41 -4.68 21.22
N THR A 324 9.01 -3.95 20.29
CA THR A 324 9.49 -4.48 19.00
C THR A 324 10.86 -5.11 19.18
N LYS A 325 11.28 -5.95 18.22
CA LYS A 325 12.62 -6.56 18.18
C LYS A 325 13.76 -5.53 18.25
N PHE A 326 13.51 -4.30 17.79
CA PHE A 326 14.48 -3.20 17.73
C PHE A 326 14.33 -2.21 18.89
N GLY A 327 13.63 -2.58 19.97
CA GLY A 327 13.50 -1.77 21.18
C GLY A 327 12.42 -0.68 21.15
N GLY A 328 11.81 -0.39 20.00
CA GLY A 328 10.68 0.54 19.91
C GLY A 328 9.41 0.00 20.58
N VAL A 329 8.55 0.88 21.07
CA VAL A 329 7.26 0.55 21.70
C VAL A 329 6.11 0.88 20.75
N LYS A 330 5.13 -0.02 20.66
CA LYS A 330 3.85 0.22 19.98
C LYS A 330 2.69 -0.17 20.88
N TYR A 331 1.57 0.51 20.72
CA TYR A 331 0.29 0.22 21.37
C TYR A 331 -0.53 -0.68 20.45
N VAL A 332 -1.01 -1.80 20.99
CA VAL A 332 -1.89 -2.77 20.32
C VAL A 332 -3.10 -3.02 21.21
N TYR A 333 -4.17 -3.62 20.69
CA TYR A 333 -5.29 -4.04 21.56
C TYR A 333 -4.85 -5.06 22.61
N ASP A 334 -5.55 -5.09 23.75
CA ASP A 334 -5.35 -6.10 24.79
C ASP A 334 -5.64 -7.54 24.31
N ALA A 335 -5.29 -8.52 25.15
CA ALA A 335 -5.40 -9.93 24.81
C ALA A 335 -6.84 -10.39 24.59
N GLN A 336 -7.81 -9.81 25.30
CA GLN A 336 -9.22 -10.19 25.18
C GLN A 336 -9.74 -9.77 23.80
N ILE A 337 -9.58 -8.49 23.43
CA ILE A 337 -10.01 -7.96 22.14
C ILE A 337 -9.27 -8.67 21.00
N MET A 338 -7.97 -8.89 21.13
CA MET A 338 -7.19 -9.62 20.12
C MET A 338 -7.73 -11.05 19.91
N GLY A 339 -8.18 -11.72 20.98
CA GLY A 339 -8.81 -13.05 20.90
C GLY A 339 -10.18 -13.02 20.21
N GLU A 340 -11.02 -12.03 20.53
CA GLU A 340 -12.34 -11.84 19.90
C GLU A 340 -12.23 -11.57 18.41
N LEU A 341 -11.38 -10.62 18.02
CA LEU A 341 -11.10 -10.28 16.63
C LEU A 341 -10.61 -11.53 15.86
N ARG A 342 -9.63 -12.25 16.41
CA ARG A 342 -9.07 -13.44 15.76
C ARG A 342 -10.13 -14.50 15.49
N ARG A 343 -10.92 -14.86 16.52
CA ARG A 343 -11.99 -15.86 16.37
C ARG A 343 -13.01 -15.43 15.32
N PHE A 344 -13.47 -14.18 15.38
CA PHE A 344 -14.44 -13.65 14.43
C PHE A 344 -13.93 -13.76 12.98
N PHE A 345 -12.74 -13.22 12.70
CA PHE A 345 -12.22 -13.21 11.33
C PHE A 345 -11.95 -14.62 10.83
N GLN A 346 -11.41 -15.51 11.67
CA GLN A 346 -11.19 -16.90 11.30
C GLN A 346 -12.51 -17.57 10.88
N THR A 347 -13.51 -17.58 11.77
CA THR A 347 -14.81 -18.20 11.49
C THR A 347 -15.51 -17.57 10.28
N ARG A 348 -15.49 -16.24 10.17
CA ARG A 348 -16.19 -15.55 9.09
C ARG A 348 -15.53 -15.77 7.73
N ILE A 349 -14.20 -15.75 7.66
CA ILE A 349 -13.46 -16.00 6.42
C ILE A 349 -13.62 -17.48 6.01
N GLU A 350 -13.48 -18.43 6.94
CA GLU A 350 -13.67 -19.85 6.64
C GLU A 350 -15.08 -20.14 6.08
N SER A 351 -16.10 -19.46 6.61
CA SER A 351 -17.49 -19.63 6.15
C SER A 351 -17.77 -19.00 4.78
N VAL A 352 -17.27 -17.78 4.50
CA VAL A 352 -17.63 -17.01 3.30
C VAL A 352 -16.62 -17.20 2.16
N LEU A 353 -15.37 -17.43 2.50
CA LEU A 353 -14.23 -17.55 1.58
C LEU A 353 -13.44 -18.83 1.87
N PRO A 354 -14.05 -20.04 1.73
CA PRO A 354 -13.47 -21.29 2.21
C PRO A 354 -12.16 -21.69 1.53
N THR A 355 -11.86 -21.15 0.35
CA THR A 355 -10.60 -21.39 -0.37
C THR A 355 -9.49 -20.40 0.00
N ALA A 356 -9.79 -19.37 0.80
CA ALA A 356 -8.83 -18.34 1.15
C ALA A 356 -7.84 -18.82 2.22
N ARG A 357 -6.56 -18.49 2.03
CA ARG A 357 -5.51 -18.78 3.01
C ARG A 357 -5.26 -17.58 3.91
N ILE A 358 -5.61 -17.67 5.19
CA ILE A 358 -5.22 -16.66 6.18
C ILE A 358 -3.72 -16.81 6.45
N LEU A 359 -2.91 -15.83 6.05
CA LEU A 359 -1.46 -15.89 6.19
C LEU A 359 -1.02 -15.52 7.61
N TYR A 360 -1.64 -14.52 8.21
CA TYR A 360 -1.34 -14.06 9.57
C TYR A 360 -2.39 -13.10 10.12
N PHE A 361 -2.39 -12.99 11.46
CA PHE A 361 -3.10 -11.99 12.24
C PHE A 361 -2.12 -11.33 13.21
N THR A 362 -1.94 -10.00 13.15
CA THR A 362 -0.90 -9.29 13.92
C THR A 362 -1.24 -7.89 14.40
#